data_AF-A0A427TEN6-F1
#
_entry.id   AF-A0A427TEN6-F1
#
_cell.length_a   1.000
_cell.length_b   1.000
_cell.length_c   1.000
_cell.angle_alpha   90.00
_cell.angle_beta   90.00
_cell.angle_gamma   90.00
#
_symmetry.space_group_name_H-M   'P 1'
#
loop_
_entity.id
_entity.type
_entity.pdbx_description
1 polymer ?
#
loop_
_entity_poly.entity_id
_entity_poly.type
_entity_poly.pdbx_seq_one_letter_code
_entity_poly.pdbx_strand_id
1 'polypeptide(L)'
;MALLKDGAGTAPPGVPAAARTLTSADPFAATGIAADRGANRYGVCSIEDFPPGITDLSYTHEDAGGFYNYVKQFTAPNFWYTDGGVLSWIYGEQYDDWQGTYGFDACVAEYHSGHGTMDGNGVFWMPMGGTWGGSAWASSADMRLGNEVARYLFFSTCLSLRIGDGNSPIRTWDAANLGLRMIFGFESTSVDSPNYGAYFFNKWNGNGHKFSKAWLDASWDIDHHQAPSAVACGATQAEAQDRLWNEGTFWTTAASKNWWWWTWYDAARSIREARLELPGAAQTARFAPRRLSPAQLGELAGHYGVRLGGGLPEAMGPHGVVLGADQGGPRLSVDHRGVREITFAEADGSGRDAPSAAEAVRIAQDAVETFGLADRVDLVADKVRHQYHAGGTPEEIAEPRVRETHVVFTQLVDGRPVVTPGLGEVRVSIDGGGTVTTIVDATREVDRLTAGAPAAPPSAREPVREPSTVDEALDARLQRLLRRLSAGGRVPAEVREVPDSTAVGYALRGDDGTPCVRRTVEVDCGEGLAKRYVLEAPLR
;
A
#
# COMPACT_ATOMS: atom_id res chain seq x y z
N MET A 1 43.86 23.39 5.98
CA MET A 1 44.47 22.83 7.20
C MET A 1 43.36 22.62 8.22
N ALA A 2 43.15 21.37 8.62
CA ALA A 2 42.56 20.86 9.87
C ALA A 2 41.32 21.52 10.53
N LEU A 3 40.27 20.68 10.63
CA LEU A 3 39.49 20.27 11.82
C LEU A 3 38.49 21.22 12.53
N LEU A 4 37.27 20.67 12.70
CA LEU A 4 36.31 20.65 13.85
C LEU A 4 34.88 20.81 13.30
N LYS A 5 34.05 19.76 13.12
CA LYS A 5 33.29 19.00 14.14
C LYS A 5 32.93 19.82 15.38
N ASP A 6 31.71 20.36 15.40
CA ASP A 6 30.65 20.04 16.36
C ASP A 6 29.50 21.07 16.24
N GLY A 7 28.30 20.58 16.00
CA GLY A 7 27.09 21.40 15.92
C GLY A 7 25.88 20.52 16.18
N ALA A 8 25.52 20.40 17.45
CA ALA A 8 24.40 19.63 17.94
C ALA A 8 23.09 20.04 17.25
N GLY A 9 22.59 19.19 16.36
CA GLY A 9 21.21 19.17 15.92
C GLY A 9 20.42 18.27 16.87
N THR A 10 19.47 18.84 17.60
CA THR A 10 18.53 18.10 18.45
C THR A 10 17.75 17.08 17.60
N ALA A 11 17.89 15.80 17.94
CA ALA A 11 17.16 14.70 17.32
C ALA A 11 15.62 14.89 17.47
N PRO A 12 14.82 14.50 16.47
CA PRO A 12 13.37 14.40 16.64
C PRO A 12 13.05 13.33 17.70
N PRO A 13 12.01 13.52 18.53
CA PRO A 13 11.59 12.52 19.51
C PRO A 13 11.01 11.31 18.76
N GLY A 14 11.68 10.15 18.83
CA GLY A 14 11.18 8.91 18.23
C GLY A 14 12.19 7.82 17.86
N VAL A 15 13.50 8.07 17.92
CA VAL A 15 14.50 7.03 17.63
C VAL A 15 14.54 6.01 18.79
N PRO A 16 14.31 4.71 18.55
CA PRO A 16 14.40 3.69 19.60
C PRO A 16 15.84 3.51 20.08
N ALA A 17 15.96 3.16 21.37
CA ALA A 17 17.19 2.57 21.89
C ALA A 17 17.47 1.23 21.19
N ALA A 18 18.68 1.13 20.62
CA ALA A 18 19.31 -0.04 19.99
C ALA A 18 18.74 -0.53 18.64
N ALA A 19 18.82 0.32 17.61
CA ALA A 19 19.17 -0.21 16.28
C ALA A 19 20.57 -0.83 16.37
N ARG A 20 20.70 -2.15 16.17
CA ARG A 20 22.02 -2.77 16.04
C ARG A 20 22.52 -2.52 14.63
N THR A 21 23.46 -1.59 14.49
CA THR A 21 24.25 -1.44 13.27
C THR A 21 25.12 -2.68 13.12
N LEU A 22 24.63 -3.70 12.40
CA LEU A 22 25.49 -4.79 11.97
C LEU A 22 26.38 -4.22 10.86
N THR A 23 27.64 -3.97 11.18
CA THR A 23 28.66 -3.64 10.17
C THR A 23 28.84 -4.81 9.22
N SER A 24 29.46 -4.60 8.04
CA SER A 24 29.84 -5.65 7.07
C SER A 24 30.76 -6.76 7.61
N ALA A 25 31.16 -6.70 8.88
CA ALA A 25 31.81 -7.80 9.58
C ALA A 25 30.76 -8.84 10.01
N ASP A 26 31.11 -10.12 9.86
CA ASP A 26 30.28 -11.26 10.26
C ASP A 26 29.65 -11.06 11.65
N PRO A 27 28.32 -10.83 11.74
CA PRO A 27 27.64 -10.63 13.01
C PRO A 27 27.65 -11.88 13.90
N PHE A 28 28.11 -13.01 13.35
CA PHE A 28 28.15 -14.33 13.97
C PHE A 28 29.54 -14.69 14.54
N ALA A 29 30.54 -13.81 14.41
CA ALA A 29 31.91 -14.07 14.86
C ALA A 29 32.07 -14.19 16.40
N ALA A 30 31.09 -13.75 17.19
CA ALA A 30 31.06 -13.99 18.63
C ALA A 30 29.65 -13.86 19.22
N THR A 31 29.09 -14.97 19.71
CA THR A 31 28.35 -15.14 21.00
C THR A 31 27.44 -16.36 20.92
N GLY A 32 27.30 -17.06 22.05
CA GLY A 32 26.32 -18.12 22.24
C GLY A 32 25.34 -17.71 23.34
N ILE A 33 24.05 -17.85 23.03
CA ILE A 33 22.90 -18.30 23.84
C ILE A 33 21.76 -18.35 22.82
N ALA A 34 21.16 -19.52 22.60
CA ALA A 34 19.98 -19.63 21.75
C ALA A 34 18.81 -18.88 22.42
N ALA A 35 18.14 -17.99 21.68
CA ALA A 35 16.92 -17.35 22.17
C ALA A 35 15.76 -18.35 22.21
N ASP A 36 14.76 -18.08 23.07
CA ASP A 36 13.50 -18.82 23.04
C ASP A 36 12.77 -18.50 21.73
N ARG A 37 12.80 -19.47 20.79
CA ARG A 37 12.16 -19.39 19.47
C ARG A 37 10.68 -19.00 19.54
N GLY A 38 10.02 -19.17 20.68
CA GLY A 38 8.60 -18.82 20.89
C GLY A 38 8.29 -17.33 21.03
N ALA A 39 9.30 -16.47 21.30
CA ALA A 39 9.08 -15.04 21.53
C ALA A 39 9.17 -14.18 20.24
N ASN A 40 9.75 -14.71 19.16
CA ASN A 40 10.16 -13.93 18.00
C ASN A 40 9.07 -13.93 16.91
N ARG A 41 8.22 -12.90 16.92
CA ARG A 41 7.06 -12.85 16.01
C ARG A 41 7.25 -11.98 14.78
N TYR A 42 8.03 -10.90 14.89
CA TYR A 42 8.06 -9.85 13.86
C TYR A 42 9.48 -9.41 13.55
N GLY A 43 9.86 -9.42 12.28
CA GLY A 43 11.10 -8.84 11.76
C GLY A 43 10.78 -7.78 10.70
N VAL A 44 11.60 -6.74 10.62
CA VAL A 44 11.46 -5.71 9.58
C VAL A 44 12.81 -5.33 8.97
N CYS A 45 12.83 -5.11 7.66
CA CYS A 45 13.97 -4.67 6.88
C CYS A 45 13.56 -3.45 6.05
N SER A 46 14.40 -2.41 6.02
CA SER A 46 14.14 -1.20 5.21
C SER A 46 15.42 -0.61 4.66
N ILE A 47 15.49 -0.37 3.35
CA ILE A 47 16.70 0.13 2.68
C ILE A 47 16.39 1.43 1.95
N GLU A 48 17.09 2.51 2.32
CA GLU A 48 17.07 3.79 1.59
C GLU A 48 18.39 4.03 0.89
N ASP A 49 19.50 3.68 1.54
CA ASP A 49 20.87 3.76 1.02
C ASP A 49 21.29 2.44 0.36
N PHE A 50 21.53 2.48 -0.95
CA PHE A 50 21.90 1.30 -1.73
C PHE A 50 23.36 1.35 -2.22
N PRO A 51 23.98 0.19 -2.49
CA PRO A 51 25.29 0.13 -3.11
C PRO A 51 25.39 0.90 -4.44
N PRO A 52 26.60 1.34 -4.84
CA PRO A 52 26.79 2.12 -6.05
C PRO A 52 26.20 1.47 -7.30
N GLY A 53 25.52 2.27 -8.12
CA GLY A 53 24.85 1.82 -9.35
C GLY A 53 23.33 1.68 -9.19
N ILE A 54 22.82 1.68 -7.97
CA ILE A 54 21.39 1.66 -7.65
C ILE A 54 21.00 3.01 -7.07
N THR A 55 19.80 3.49 -7.41
CA THR A 55 19.30 4.78 -6.92
C THR A 55 18.66 4.63 -5.54
N ASP A 56 19.01 5.51 -4.62
CA ASP A 56 18.44 5.56 -3.27
C ASP A 56 16.93 5.82 -3.25
N LEU A 57 16.27 5.31 -2.22
CA LEU A 57 14.85 5.53 -1.92
C LEU A 57 14.70 6.57 -0.80
N SER A 58 13.47 7.00 -0.50
CA SER A 58 13.24 8.06 0.49
C SER A 58 12.26 7.74 1.60
N TYR A 59 11.50 6.64 1.48
CA TYR A 59 10.41 6.37 2.40
C TYR A 59 10.31 4.92 2.88
N THR A 60 11.32 4.09 2.65
CA THR A 60 11.25 2.67 3.04
C THR A 60 11.35 2.52 4.56
N HIS A 61 12.02 3.46 5.24
CA HIS A 61 12.12 3.48 6.69
C HIS A 61 10.78 3.82 7.35
N GLU A 62 10.08 4.84 6.88
CA GLU A 62 8.74 5.16 7.38
C GLU A 62 7.73 4.07 7.04
N ASP A 63 7.84 3.47 5.86
CA ASP A 63 6.98 2.37 5.42
C ASP A 63 7.07 1.15 6.34
N ALA A 64 8.28 0.59 6.49
CA ALA A 64 8.54 -0.50 7.43
C ALA A 64 8.29 -0.07 8.88
N GLY A 65 8.59 1.19 9.20
CA GLY A 65 8.29 1.81 10.48
C GLY A 65 6.80 1.79 10.81
N GLY A 66 5.93 1.98 9.82
CA GLY A 66 4.47 1.85 9.96
C GLY A 66 4.06 0.45 10.41
N PHE A 67 4.67 -0.59 9.83
CA PHE A 67 4.44 -1.97 10.24
C PHE A 67 4.98 -2.23 11.65
N TYR A 68 6.25 -1.89 11.88
CA TYR A 68 6.95 -2.04 13.17
C TYR A 68 6.23 -1.36 14.33
N ASN A 69 5.79 -0.11 14.12
CA ASN A 69 5.14 0.71 15.14
C ASN A 69 3.79 0.14 15.59
N TYR A 70 3.12 -0.61 14.73
CA TYR A 70 1.91 -1.32 15.10
C TYR A 70 2.23 -2.55 15.94
N VAL A 71 3.05 -3.47 15.42
CA VAL A 71 3.30 -4.77 16.08
C VAL A 71 4.02 -4.65 17.42
N LYS A 72 4.89 -3.63 17.60
CA LYS A 72 5.62 -3.38 18.84
C LYS A 72 4.72 -3.04 20.04
N GLN A 73 3.46 -2.68 19.79
CA GLN A 73 2.49 -2.42 20.85
C GLN A 73 2.08 -3.70 21.60
N PHE A 74 2.28 -4.87 20.98
CA PHE A 74 1.83 -6.17 21.50
C PHE A 74 2.99 -7.06 21.93
N THR A 75 4.06 -7.09 21.13
CA THR A 75 5.26 -7.93 21.37
C THR A 75 6.48 -7.15 20.90
N ALA A 76 7.58 -7.22 21.65
CA ALA A 76 8.85 -6.67 21.17
C ALA A 76 9.24 -7.33 19.83
N PRO A 77 9.47 -6.56 18.75
CA PRO A 77 9.92 -7.13 17.49
C PRO A 77 11.31 -7.74 17.63
N ASN A 78 11.58 -8.80 16.87
CA ASN A 78 12.81 -9.56 16.92
C ASN A 78 13.99 -8.75 16.40
N PHE A 79 13.82 -8.07 15.26
CA PHE A 79 14.81 -7.16 14.71
C PHE A 79 14.17 -6.05 13.86
N TRP A 80 14.94 -4.97 13.69
CA TRP A 80 14.79 -4.03 12.59
C TRP A 80 16.17 -3.75 12.01
N TYR A 81 16.41 -4.17 10.76
CA TYR A 81 17.62 -3.84 10.01
C TYR A 81 17.37 -2.72 9.02
N THR A 82 18.33 -1.80 8.92
CA THR A 82 18.27 -0.68 7.98
C THR A 82 19.53 -0.63 7.11
N ASP A 83 19.36 -0.21 5.86
CA ASP A 83 20.45 0.12 4.93
C ASP A 83 21.53 -0.97 4.87
N GLY A 84 22.80 -0.59 5.05
CA GLY A 84 23.96 -1.50 5.08
C GLY A 84 23.87 -2.69 6.04
N GLY A 85 22.93 -2.67 7.00
CA GLY A 85 22.63 -3.79 7.89
C GLY A 85 21.69 -4.84 7.29
N VAL A 86 21.00 -4.52 6.19
CA VAL A 86 20.20 -5.49 5.42
C VAL A 86 21.13 -6.19 4.43
N LEU A 87 21.35 -7.49 4.65
CA LEU A 87 22.35 -8.29 3.95
C LEU A 87 21.71 -9.59 3.43
N SER A 88 22.24 -10.14 2.34
CA SER A 88 21.61 -11.29 1.65
C SER A 88 21.53 -12.56 2.49
N TRP A 89 22.39 -12.71 3.52
CA TRP A 89 22.32 -13.85 4.44
C TRP A 89 20.99 -13.95 5.19
N ILE A 90 20.26 -12.84 5.35
CA ILE A 90 18.96 -12.83 6.03
C ILE A 90 18.00 -13.84 5.41
N TYR A 91 18.10 -14.08 4.10
CA TYR A 91 17.21 -14.97 3.35
C TYR A 91 17.85 -16.29 2.92
N GLY A 92 19.09 -16.53 3.33
CA GLY A 92 19.83 -17.74 2.96
C GLY A 92 19.78 -18.76 4.08
N GLU A 93 19.44 -20.01 3.74
CA GLU A 93 19.29 -21.19 4.62
C GLU A 93 20.33 -21.35 5.74
N GLN A 94 21.57 -20.89 5.52
CA GLN A 94 22.61 -21.06 6.53
C GLN A 94 22.40 -20.16 7.76
N TYR A 95 21.76 -19.00 7.58
CA TYR A 95 21.73 -17.92 8.58
C TYR A 95 20.35 -17.28 8.79
N ASP A 96 19.31 -17.78 8.13
CA ASP A 96 17.94 -17.28 8.21
C ASP A 96 17.21 -17.62 9.53
N ASP A 97 17.64 -18.67 10.26
CA ASP A 97 17.27 -18.92 11.67
C ASP A 97 18.51 -18.93 12.61
N TRP A 98 19.52 -18.10 12.34
CA TRP A 98 20.74 -18.14 13.15
C TRP A 98 20.44 -17.86 14.64
N GLN A 99 20.74 -18.85 15.48
CA GLN A 99 20.50 -18.86 16.93
C GLN A 99 19.03 -18.66 17.35
N GLY A 100 18.09 -18.93 16.45
CA GLY A 100 16.68 -18.65 16.72
C GLY A 100 16.36 -17.15 16.81
N THR A 101 17.27 -16.27 16.38
CA THR A 101 17.22 -14.83 16.69
C THR A 101 17.41 -13.96 15.46
N TYR A 102 18.22 -14.39 14.50
CA TYR A 102 18.59 -13.54 13.36
C TYR A 102 18.21 -14.21 12.06
N GLY A 103 17.79 -13.40 11.09
CA GLY A 103 17.40 -13.86 9.76
C GLY A 103 15.88 -13.95 9.59
N PHE A 104 15.46 -14.17 8.35
CA PHE A 104 14.05 -14.18 7.96
C PHE A 104 13.25 -15.24 8.71
N ASP A 105 13.77 -16.46 8.75
CA ASP A 105 13.10 -17.63 9.32
C ASP A 105 13.16 -17.68 10.86
N ALA A 106 13.80 -16.70 11.51
CA ALA A 106 13.76 -16.48 12.94
C ALA A 106 12.48 -15.77 13.43
N CYS A 107 11.60 -15.31 12.54
CA CYS A 107 10.37 -14.61 12.90
C CYS A 107 9.14 -15.10 12.13
N VAL A 108 7.95 -15.02 12.74
CA VAL A 108 6.69 -15.49 12.10
C VAL A 108 6.30 -14.65 10.88
N ALA A 109 6.47 -13.33 10.97
CA ALA A 109 6.13 -12.39 9.91
C ALA A 109 7.27 -11.40 9.67
N GLU A 110 7.75 -11.33 8.43
CA GLU A 110 8.74 -10.34 8.00
C GLU A 110 8.12 -9.30 7.07
N TYR A 111 8.51 -8.04 7.26
CA TYR A 111 8.24 -6.94 6.35
C TYR A 111 9.54 -6.41 5.73
N HIS A 112 9.65 -6.44 4.41
CA HIS A 112 10.79 -5.89 3.67
C HIS A 112 10.33 -4.71 2.80
N SER A 113 10.95 -3.54 2.97
CA SER A 113 10.73 -2.35 2.14
C SER A 113 12.00 -1.92 1.41
N GLY A 114 11.93 -1.81 0.09
CA GLY A 114 13.09 -1.61 -0.76
C GLY A 114 12.80 -1.63 -2.26
N HIS A 115 13.86 -1.88 -3.03
CA HIS A 115 13.77 -2.15 -4.46
C HIS A 115 13.49 -3.63 -4.73
N GLY A 116 12.96 -3.91 -5.92
CA GLY A 116 12.75 -5.26 -6.41
C GLY A 116 12.58 -5.25 -7.93
N THR A 117 12.90 -6.38 -8.56
CA THR A 117 12.61 -6.62 -9.97
C THR A 117 12.44 -8.11 -10.22
N MET A 118 11.98 -8.48 -11.42
CA MET A 118 11.86 -9.87 -11.82
C MET A 118 12.38 -10.03 -13.25
N ASP A 119 13.23 -11.03 -13.46
CA ASP A 119 13.77 -11.33 -14.77
C ASP A 119 12.78 -12.11 -15.66
N GLY A 120 13.15 -12.33 -16.94
CA GLY A 120 12.31 -13.05 -17.89
C GLY A 120 12.09 -14.55 -17.57
N ASN A 121 12.89 -15.12 -16.66
CA ASN A 121 12.73 -16.49 -16.20
C ASN A 121 11.73 -16.59 -15.03
N GLY A 122 11.30 -15.47 -14.47
CA GLY A 122 10.40 -15.41 -13.32
C GLY A 122 11.13 -15.44 -11.98
N VAL A 123 12.46 -15.25 -11.97
CA VAL A 123 13.25 -15.14 -10.75
C VAL A 123 13.15 -13.71 -10.22
N PHE A 124 12.75 -13.58 -8.96
CA PHE A 124 12.72 -12.29 -8.29
C PHE A 124 14.10 -11.93 -7.75
N TRP A 125 14.49 -10.68 -7.92
CA TRP A 125 15.75 -10.12 -7.48
C TRP A 125 15.50 -8.86 -6.65
N MET A 126 16.19 -8.75 -5.53
CA MET A 126 16.20 -7.51 -4.74
C MET A 126 17.62 -7.16 -4.29
N PRO A 127 18.02 -5.89 -4.43
CA PRO A 127 19.27 -5.43 -3.88
C PRO A 127 19.14 -5.26 -2.35
N MET A 128 20.22 -5.58 -1.67
CA MET A 128 20.42 -5.40 -0.24
C MET A 128 21.09 -4.04 0.00
N GLY A 129 21.04 -3.52 1.22
CA GLY A 129 21.74 -2.28 1.55
C GLY A 129 23.25 -2.49 1.76
N GLY A 130 23.70 -3.72 1.96
CA GLY A 130 25.12 -4.06 2.07
C GLY A 130 25.53 -5.33 1.32
N THR A 131 26.84 -5.53 1.19
CA THR A 131 27.44 -6.72 0.54
C THR A 131 27.69 -7.84 1.55
N TRP A 132 27.25 -9.05 1.23
CA TRP A 132 27.56 -10.28 1.95
C TRP A 132 27.98 -11.38 0.97
N GLY A 133 29.02 -12.16 1.32
CA GLY A 133 29.51 -13.23 0.44
C GLY A 133 29.94 -12.76 -0.96
N GLY A 134 30.29 -11.47 -1.10
CA GLY A 134 30.66 -10.86 -2.38
C GLY A 134 29.49 -10.35 -3.24
N SER A 135 28.24 -10.45 -2.76
CA SER A 135 27.05 -9.96 -3.46
C SER A 135 26.23 -9.01 -2.57
N ALA A 136 25.63 -7.98 -3.16
CA ALA A 136 24.63 -7.15 -2.50
C ALA A 136 23.22 -7.42 -3.03
N TRP A 137 22.96 -8.64 -3.50
CA TRP A 137 21.69 -9.05 -4.08
C TRP A 137 21.21 -10.35 -3.43
N ALA A 138 19.90 -10.47 -3.30
CA ALA A 138 19.21 -11.70 -2.97
C ALA A 138 18.29 -12.09 -4.14
N SER A 139 18.14 -13.39 -4.37
CA SER A 139 17.32 -13.94 -5.45
C SER A 139 16.35 -14.99 -4.93
N SER A 140 15.13 -15.08 -5.49
CA SER A 140 14.19 -16.14 -5.11
C SER A 140 14.71 -17.55 -5.44
N ALA A 141 15.72 -17.69 -6.31
CA ALA A 141 16.34 -18.99 -6.59
C ALA A 141 17.21 -19.49 -5.43
N ASP A 142 17.85 -18.57 -4.71
CA ASP A 142 18.77 -18.89 -3.61
C ASP A 142 18.09 -18.89 -2.24
N MET A 143 16.91 -18.27 -2.14
CA MET A 143 16.13 -18.20 -0.89
C MET A 143 15.58 -19.55 -0.46
N ARG A 144 15.53 -19.77 0.86
CA ARG A 144 14.81 -20.87 1.51
C ARG A 144 14.00 -20.24 2.63
N LEU A 145 12.67 -20.35 2.55
CA LEU A 145 11.78 -19.49 3.33
C LEU A 145 10.72 -20.34 4.03
N GLY A 146 10.75 -20.36 5.35
CA GLY A 146 9.67 -20.90 6.19
C GLY A 146 9.83 -22.37 6.56
N ASN A 147 11.02 -22.95 6.45
CA ASN A 147 11.33 -24.27 7.02
C ASN A 147 11.42 -24.24 8.54
N GLU A 148 11.67 -23.08 9.16
CA GLU A 148 11.61 -22.90 10.62
C GLU A 148 10.32 -22.19 11.08
N VAL A 149 10.36 -20.88 11.33
CA VAL A 149 9.31 -20.10 12.00
C VAL A 149 8.48 -19.24 11.04
N ALA A 150 9.05 -18.75 9.94
CA ALA A 150 8.44 -17.79 9.05
C ALA A 150 7.23 -18.34 8.30
N ARG A 151 6.16 -17.54 8.30
CA ARG A 151 4.87 -17.87 7.69
C ARG A 151 4.31 -16.76 6.82
N TYR A 152 4.69 -15.51 7.06
CA TYR A 152 4.16 -14.37 6.32
C TYR A 152 5.29 -13.48 5.86
N LEU A 153 5.26 -13.12 4.58
CA LEU A 153 6.27 -12.27 3.97
C LEU A 153 5.59 -11.13 3.25
N PHE A 154 5.93 -9.90 3.65
CA PHE A 154 5.45 -8.68 3.01
C PHE A 154 6.60 -8.04 2.24
N PHE A 155 6.52 -8.08 0.92
CA PHE A 155 7.40 -7.36 0.03
C PHE A 155 6.78 -6.04 -0.38
N SER A 156 7.19 -4.96 0.29
CA SER A 156 6.99 -3.59 -0.19
C SER A 156 8.05 -3.24 -1.25
N THR A 157 8.12 -4.09 -2.28
CA THR A 157 9.10 -4.02 -3.37
C THR A 157 8.42 -4.25 -4.71
N CYS A 158 8.93 -3.62 -5.76
CA CYS A 158 8.39 -3.71 -7.12
C CYS A 158 8.50 -5.14 -7.64
N LEU A 159 7.49 -5.58 -8.42
CA LEU A 159 7.53 -6.86 -9.16
C LEU A 159 7.79 -8.11 -8.28
N SER A 160 7.51 -8.03 -6.98
CA SER A 160 7.76 -9.11 -6.02
C SER A 160 6.80 -10.30 -6.15
N LEU A 161 5.62 -10.08 -6.73
CA LEU A 161 4.61 -11.11 -6.82
C LEU A 161 3.84 -10.97 -8.13
N ARG A 162 4.53 -11.32 -9.22
CA ARG A 162 4.01 -11.23 -10.58
C ARG A 162 3.09 -12.41 -10.97
N ILE A 163 2.10 -12.09 -11.80
CA ILE A 163 0.97 -12.90 -12.27
C ILE A 163 0.73 -12.67 -13.77
N GLY A 164 1.09 -11.51 -14.32
CA GLY A 164 0.94 -11.20 -15.76
C GLY A 164 2.04 -11.80 -16.64
N ASP A 165 1.84 -11.77 -17.95
CA ASP A 165 2.83 -12.13 -18.98
C ASP A 165 3.45 -13.55 -18.82
N GLY A 166 2.64 -14.52 -18.39
CA GLY A 166 3.09 -15.89 -18.15
C GLY A 166 3.85 -16.08 -16.83
N ASN A 167 3.79 -15.11 -15.91
CA ASN A 167 4.25 -15.27 -14.54
C ASN A 167 3.15 -15.83 -13.64
N SER A 168 3.54 -16.39 -12.50
CA SER A 168 2.64 -16.77 -11.43
C SER A 168 3.42 -16.82 -10.12
N PRO A 169 2.75 -16.73 -8.95
CA PRO A 169 3.43 -16.90 -7.68
C PRO A 169 4.20 -18.23 -7.58
N ILE A 170 3.66 -19.31 -8.16
CA ILE A 170 4.29 -20.62 -8.19
C ILE A 170 5.62 -20.55 -8.96
N ARG A 171 5.62 -19.94 -10.15
CA ARG A 171 6.81 -19.82 -10.99
C ARG A 171 7.98 -19.13 -10.27
N THR A 172 7.67 -18.12 -9.44
CA THR A 172 8.69 -17.33 -8.73
C THR A 172 9.09 -17.93 -7.39
N TRP A 173 8.13 -18.48 -6.64
CA TRP A 173 8.28 -18.75 -5.21
C TRP A 173 8.20 -20.23 -4.83
N ASP A 174 7.83 -21.15 -5.72
CA ASP A 174 7.66 -22.56 -5.34
C ASP A 174 8.95 -23.20 -4.80
N ALA A 175 10.10 -22.90 -5.42
CA ALA A 175 11.40 -23.39 -4.98
C ALA A 175 11.83 -22.78 -3.63
N ALA A 176 11.53 -21.50 -3.41
CA ALA A 176 11.91 -20.77 -2.20
C ALA A 176 11.01 -21.10 -1.00
N ASN A 177 9.72 -21.33 -1.25
CA ASN A 177 8.74 -21.54 -0.20
C ASN A 177 8.86 -22.96 0.39
N LEU A 178 9.18 -23.04 1.68
CA LEU A 178 9.30 -24.27 2.45
C LEU A 178 8.26 -24.40 3.56
N GLY A 179 7.47 -23.36 3.81
CA GLY A 179 6.38 -23.41 4.81
C GLY A 179 5.60 -22.11 4.98
N LEU A 180 5.78 -21.12 4.09
CA LEU A 180 5.04 -19.87 4.09
C LEU A 180 3.55 -20.13 3.88
N ARG A 181 2.76 -19.39 4.65
CA ARG A 181 1.31 -19.35 4.58
C ARG A 181 0.86 -18.35 3.54
N MET A 182 1.43 -17.13 3.56
CA MET A 182 1.07 -16.06 2.64
C MET A 182 2.27 -15.18 2.26
N ILE A 183 2.25 -14.69 1.01
CA ILE A 183 3.19 -13.69 0.49
C ILE A 183 2.37 -12.51 -0.05
N PHE A 184 2.80 -11.29 0.27
CA PHE A 184 2.19 -10.04 -0.17
C PHE A 184 3.20 -9.23 -0.98
N GLY A 185 2.79 -8.67 -2.11
CA GLY A 185 3.69 -7.96 -2.99
C GLY A 185 2.98 -7.18 -4.09
N PHE A 186 3.68 -6.99 -5.20
CA PHE A 186 3.18 -6.25 -6.36
C PHE A 186 3.40 -7.01 -7.67
N GLU A 187 2.38 -6.96 -8.54
CA GLU A 187 2.49 -7.29 -9.97
C GLU A 187 3.26 -6.20 -10.72
N SER A 188 3.15 -4.94 -10.27
CA SER A 188 3.74 -3.77 -10.95
C SER A 188 4.88 -3.12 -10.17
N THR A 189 5.44 -2.05 -10.74
CA THR A 189 6.23 -1.07 -9.99
C THR A 189 5.35 -0.39 -8.92
N SER A 190 5.84 -0.31 -7.69
CA SER A 190 5.19 0.40 -6.59
C SER A 190 5.72 1.83 -6.42
N VAL A 191 4.94 2.67 -5.75
CA VAL A 191 5.35 4.05 -5.41
C VAL A 191 6.31 4.03 -4.21
N ASP A 192 7.34 4.88 -4.23
CA ASP A 192 8.12 5.20 -3.04
C ASP A 192 7.25 6.00 -2.06
N SER A 193 6.69 5.34 -1.05
CA SER A 193 5.66 5.88 -0.17
C SER A 193 5.86 5.42 1.27
N PRO A 194 5.68 6.31 2.27
CA PRO A 194 5.92 6.00 3.68
C PRO A 194 4.78 5.20 4.34
N ASN A 195 3.75 4.80 3.59
CA ASN A 195 2.44 4.50 4.17
C ASN A 195 1.99 3.04 4.05
N TYR A 196 2.64 2.14 3.30
CA TYR A 196 2.08 0.80 3.06
C TYR A 196 1.92 0.02 4.38
N GLY A 197 2.96 -0.04 5.21
CA GLY A 197 2.91 -0.73 6.50
C GLY A 197 1.84 -0.18 7.45
N ALA A 198 1.72 1.15 7.56
CA ALA A 198 0.70 1.78 8.41
C ALA A 198 -0.72 1.59 7.85
N TYR A 199 -0.90 1.72 6.54
CA TYR A 199 -2.20 1.58 5.90
C TYR A 199 -2.70 0.14 5.94
N PHE A 200 -1.81 -0.85 5.82
CA PHE A 200 -2.16 -2.27 6.00
C PHE A 200 -2.86 -2.48 7.34
N PHE A 201 -2.27 -2.01 8.44
CA PHE A 201 -2.88 -2.16 9.77
C PHE A 201 -4.12 -1.30 9.97
N ASN A 202 -4.21 -0.14 9.33
CA ASN A 202 -5.44 0.66 9.34
C ASN A 202 -6.60 -0.11 8.68
N LYS A 203 -6.38 -0.77 7.54
CA LYS A 203 -7.41 -1.58 6.87
C LYS A 203 -7.74 -2.84 7.67
N TRP A 204 -6.73 -3.56 8.17
CA TRP A 204 -6.93 -4.77 8.96
C TRP A 204 -7.68 -4.51 10.27
N ASN A 205 -7.17 -3.60 11.11
CA ASN A 205 -7.72 -3.35 12.43
C ASN A 205 -8.92 -2.39 12.41
N GLY A 206 -8.87 -1.34 11.58
CA GLY A 206 -9.92 -0.32 11.50
C GLY A 206 -11.17 -0.78 10.75
N ASN A 207 -10.99 -1.53 9.66
CA ASN A 207 -12.11 -1.96 8.80
C ASN A 207 -12.47 -3.44 9.02
N GLY A 208 -11.69 -4.17 9.83
CA GLY A 208 -11.89 -5.61 10.03
C GLY A 208 -11.62 -6.42 8.77
N HIS A 209 -10.73 -5.93 7.89
CA HIS A 209 -10.30 -6.66 6.69
C HIS A 209 -9.44 -7.87 7.07
N LYS A 210 -9.36 -8.84 6.17
CA LYS A 210 -8.39 -9.94 6.23
C LYS A 210 -7.12 -9.55 5.50
N PHE A 211 -6.02 -10.25 5.74
CA PHE A 211 -4.69 -9.77 5.35
C PHE A 211 -4.57 -9.44 3.85
N SER A 212 -5.09 -10.28 2.95
CA SER A 212 -5.06 -10.01 1.50
C SER A 212 -5.80 -8.72 1.17
N LYS A 213 -7.06 -8.58 1.62
CA LYS A 213 -7.86 -7.37 1.37
C LYS A 213 -7.21 -6.13 1.98
N ALA A 214 -6.67 -6.24 3.19
CA ALA A 214 -5.97 -5.14 3.86
C ALA A 214 -4.75 -4.67 3.05
N TRP A 215 -3.94 -5.59 2.52
CA TRP A 215 -2.77 -5.26 1.69
C TRP A 215 -3.18 -4.58 0.37
N LEU A 216 -4.16 -5.18 -0.32
CA LEU A 216 -4.66 -4.71 -1.60
C LEU A 216 -5.31 -3.32 -1.48
N ASP A 217 -6.16 -3.10 -0.47
CA ASP A 217 -6.81 -1.81 -0.24
C ASP A 217 -5.89 -0.76 0.38
N ALA A 218 -4.89 -1.14 1.19
CA ALA A 218 -3.87 -0.20 1.68
C ALA A 218 -3.03 0.35 0.54
N SER A 219 -2.65 -0.52 -0.40
CA SER A 219 -1.90 -0.14 -1.60
C SER A 219 -2.74 0.76 -2.51
N TRP A 220 -4.04 0.51 -2.60
CA TRP A 220 -4.95 1.39 -3.34
C TRP A 220 -5.00 2.81 -2.78
N ASP A 221 -5.10 2.96 -1.45
CA ASP A 221 -5.12 4.26 -0.79
C ASP A 221 -3.84 5.10 -1.03
N ILE A 222 -2.78 4.52 -1.62
CA ILE A 222 -1.51 5.20 -1.93
C ILE A 222 -1.48 5.70 -3.38
N ASP A 223 -1.79 4.82 -4.33
CA ASP A 223 -1.77 5.12 -5.76
C ASP A 223 -2.64 4.13 -6.53
N HIS A 224 -3.40 4.61 -7.51
CA HIS A 224 -4.38 3.80 -8.26
C HIS A 224 -3.78 3.12 -9.49
N HIS A 225 -2.53 3.45 -9.84
CA HIS A 225 -1.88 2.96 -11.06
C HIS A 225 -0.97 1.76 -10.78
N GLN A 226 -0.89 1.29 -9.54
CA GLN A 226 -0.16 0.08 -9.15
C GLN A 226 -1.09 -1.11 -8.94
N ALA A 227 -0.53 -2.31 -9.12
CA ALA A 227 -1.23 -3.58 -9.04
C ALA A 227 -0.69 -4.41 -7.85
N PRO A 228 -1.26 -4.24 -6.64
CA PRO A 228 -0.92 -5.08 -5.48
C PRO A 228 -1.46 -6.50 -5.65
N SER A 229 -0.72 -7.47 -5.11
CA SER A 229 -1.08 -8.89 -5.15
C SER A 229 -0.81 -9.58 -3.81
N ALA A 230 -1.51 -10.68 -3.57
CA ALA A 230 -1.31 -11.55 -2.42
C ALA A 230 -1.54 -13.01 -2.84
N VAL A 231 -0.78 -13.93 -2.24
CA VAL A 231 -0.93 -15.38 -2.46
C VAL A 231 -0.96 -16.11 -1.12
N ALA A 232 -1.71 -17.19 -1.05
CA ALA A 232 -1.75 -18.11 0.05
C ALA A 232 -1.51 -19.55 -0.44
N CYS A 233 -0.83 -20.35 0.38
CA CYS A 233 -0.58 -21.77 0.13
C CYS A 233 -1.49 -22.64 1.00
N GLY A 234 -1.77 -23.88 0.61
CA GLY A 234 -2.48 -24.87 1.42
C GLY A 234 -2.30 -26.30 0.90
N ALA A 235 -2.71 -27.29 1.71
CA ALA A 235 -2.65 -28.69 1.28
C ALA A 235 -3.70 -29.01 0.21
N THR A 236 -4.77 -28.21 0.15
CA THR A 236 -5.86 -28.32 -0.83
C THR A 236 -6.24 -26.94 -1.36
N GLN A 237 -6.93 -26.91 -2.50
CA GLN A 237 -7.50 -25.68 -3.06
C GLN A 237 -8.37 -24.92 -2.04
N ALA A 238 -9.25 -25.64 -1.35
CA ALA A 238 -10.16 -25.06 -0.37
C ALA A 238 -9.41 -24.41 0.80
N GLU A 239 -8.33 -25.04 1.26
CA GLU A 239 -7.50 -24.49 2.34
C GLU A 239 -6.73 -23.25 1.89
N ALA A 240 -6.15 -23.25 0.68
CA ALA A 240 -5.45 -22.10 0.13
C ALA A 240 -6.42 -20.91 -0.09
N GLN A 241 -7.64 -21.17 -0.57
CA GLN A 241 -8.69 -20.17 -0.73
C GLN A 241 -9.15 -19.60 0.61
N ASP A 242 -9.52 -20.47 1.57
CA ASP A 242 -9.94 -20.05 2.90
C ASP A 242 -8.87 -19.15 3.55
N ARG A 243 -7.60 -19.56 3.44
CA ARG A 243 -6.48 -18.78 3.92
C ARG A 243 -6.39 -17.40 3.26
N LEU A 244 -6.42 -17.34 1.93
CA LEU A 244 -6.31 -16.06 1.22
C LEU A 244 -7.41 -15.09 1.63
N TRP A 245 -8.63 -15.58 1.84
CA TRP A 245 -9.80 -14.75 2.08
C TRP A 245 -10.07 -14.46 3.55
N ASN A 246 -9.73 -15.38 4.46
CA ASN A 246 -10.19 -15.35 5.85
C ASN A 246 -9.06 -15.16 6.87
N GLU A 247 -7.80 -15.34 6.48
CA GLU A 247 -6.68 -15.22 7.42
C GLU A 247 -6.48 -13.74 7.82
N GLY A 248 -6.58 -13.50 9.13
CA GLY A 248 -6.40 -12.19 9.74
C GLY A 248 -5.64 -12.26 11.05
N THR A 249 -4.90 -13.34 11.30
CA THR A 249 -4.06 -13.52 12.48
C THR A 249 -2.75 -14.17 12.03
N PHE A 250 -1.62 -13.78 12.64
CA PHE A 250 -0.33 -14.39 12.35
C PHE A 250 -0.17 -15.73 13.08
N TRP A 251 -0.37 -16.83 12.36
CA TRP A 251 -0.19 -18.20 12.82
C TRP A 251 1.25 -18.67 12.71
N THR A 252 1.65 -19.61 13.57
CA THR A 252 3.00 -20.19 13.59
C THR A 252 3.10 -21.53 12.84
N THR A 253 1.97 -22.10 12.43
CA THR A 253 1.92 -23.40 11.73
C THR A 253 2.19 -23.24 10.25
N ALA A 254 3.12 -24.04 9.72
CA ALA A 254 3.46 -24.06 8.30
C ALA A 254 2.24 -24.42 7.44
N ALA A 255 2.20 -23.89 6.22
CA ALA A 255 1.25 -24.36 5.20
C ALA A 255 1.96 -25.31 4.22
N SER A 256 1.22 -26.29 3.71
CA SER A 256 1.66 -27.05 2.55
C SER A 256 1.61 -26.15 1.31
N LYS A 257 2.57 -26.34 0.40
CA LYS A 257 2.61 -25.69 -0.92
C LYS A 257 2.01 -26.52 -2.05
N ASN A 258 1.23 -27.57 -1.72
CA ASN A 258 0.59 -28.42 -2.72
C ASN A 258 -0.41 -27.64 -3.58
N TRP A 259 -0.99 -26.58 -3.02
CA TRP A 259 -1.96 -25.72 -3.68
C TRP A 259 -1.70 -24.25 -3.36
N TRP A 260 -1.82 -23.40 -4.37
CA TRP A 260 -1.61 -21.94 -4.26
C TRP A 260 -2.86 -21.22 -4.75
N TRP A 261 -3.35 -20.22 -4.00
CA TRP A 261 -4.44 -19.35 -4.41
C TRP A 261 -4.01 -17.89 -4.27
N TRP A 262 -4.21 -17.08 -5.30
CA TRP A 262 -3.78 -15.67 -5.29
C TRP A 262 -4.85 -14.72 -5.79
N THR A 263 -4.70 -13.46 -5.41
CA THR A 263 -5.56 -12.34 -5.78
C THR A 263 -4.74 -11.09 -6.05
N TRP A 264 -5.24 -10.24 -6.95
CA TRP A 264 -4.61 -8.98 -7.27
C TRP A 264 -5.65 -7.95 -7.72
N TYR A 265 -5.29 -6.68 -7.61
CA TYR A 265 -5.95 -5.61 -8.32
C TYR A 265 -5.21 -5.32 -9.61
N ASP A 266 -5.94 -5.06 -10.70
CA ASP A 266 -5.35 -4.37 -11.84
C ASP A 266 -5.17 -2.88 -11.52
N ALA A 267 -4.30 -2.22 -12.30
CA ALA A 267 -4.23 -0.77 -12.28
C ALA A 267 -5.58 -0.21 -12.79
N ALA A 268 -6.05 0.85 -12.13
CA ALA A 268 -7.32 1.46 -12.47
C ALA A 268 -7.32 2.02 -13.90
N ARG A 269 -8.43 1.85 -14.60
CA ARG A 269 -8.65 2.45 -15.91
C ARG A 269 -9.62 3.61 -15.79
N SER A 270 -9.22 4.76 -16.29
CA SER A 270 -10.10 5.92 -16.42
C SER A 270 -11.20 5.62 -17.45
N ILE A 271 -12.44 5.97 -17.12
CA ILE A 271 -13.59 5.86 -18.03
C ILE A 271 -14.04 7.22 -18.57
N ARG A 272 -13.26 8.27 -18.27
CA ARG A 272 -13.46 9.66 -18.72
C ARG A 272 -12.11 10.29 -19.04
N GLU A 273 -12.16 11.33 -19.87
CA GLU A 273 -10.98 12.14 -20.14
C GLU A 273 -10.58 12.98 -18.90
N ALA A 274 -9.27 13.08 -18.68
CA ALA A 274 -8.71 13.89 -17.60
C ALA A 274 -8.95 15.39 -17.89
N ARG A 275 -9.46 16.12 -16.90
CA ARG A 275 -9.58 17.57 -16.97
C ARG A 275 -8.25 18.20 -16.56
N LEU A 276 -7.43 18.59 -17.55
CA LEU A 276 -6.07 19.11 -17.33
C LEU A 276 -5.96 20.64 -17.36
N GLU A 277 -7.07 21.34 -17.53
CA GLU A 277 -7.12 22.80 -17.54
C GLU A 277 -6.74 23.37 -16.17
N LEU A 278 -5.81 24.32 -16.12
CA LEU A 278 -5.47 25.03 -14.88
C LEU A 278 -6.63 25.98 -14.46
N PRO A 279 -6.91 26.13 -13.15
CA PRO A 279 -7.89 27.10 -12.66
C PRO A 279 -7.41 28.53 -12.90
N GLY A 280 -8.32 29.41 -13.35
CA GLY A 280 -8.00 30.83 -13.55
C GLY A 280 -7.88 31.64 -12.26
N ALA A 281 -8.49 31.18 -11.16
CA ALA A 281 -8.30 31.74 -9.82
C ALA A 281 -8.29 30.58 -8.81
N ALA A 282 -7.18 30.38 -8.09
CA ALA A 282 -7.07 29.31 -7.12
C ALA A 282 -7.91 29.61 -5.87
N GLN A 283 -8.91 28.76 -5.60
CA GLN A 283 -9.68 28.78 -4.35
C GLN A 283 -9.24 27.62 -3.47
N THR A 284 -9.11 27.88 -2.18
CA THR A 284 -8.92 26.82 -1.18
C THR A 284 -10.27 26.37 -0.64
N ALA A 285 -10.40 25.07 -0.39
CA ALA A 285 -11.61 24.48 0.18
C ALA A 285 -11.38 24.11 1.64
N ARG A 286 -12.37 24.37 2.50
CA ARG A 286 -12.44 23.83 3.85
C ARG A 286 -13.55 22.78 3.89
N PHE A 287 -13.21 21.58 4.34
CA PHE A 287 -14.12 20.45 4.42
C PHE A 287 -14.70 20.27 5.82
N ALA A 288 -15.93 19.77 5.87
CA ALA A 288 -16.63 19.41 7.10
C ALA A 288 -15.79 18.46 7.98
N PRO A 289 -15.80 18.60 9.32
CA PRO A 289 -14.97 17.78 10.21
C PRO A 289 -15.13 16.27 10.00
N ARG A 290 -14.03 15.53 10.17
CA ARG A 290 -13.97 14.07 9.95
C ARG A 290 -14.70 13.23 11.01
N ARG A 291 -14.83 13.77 12.22
CA ARG A 291 -15.33 13.01 13.38
C ARG A 291 -16.85 13.03 13.39
N LEU A 292 -17.44 11.84 13.40
CA LEU A 292 -18.88 11.66 13.57
C LEU A 292 -19.21 11.60 15.06
N SER A 293 -20.26 12.30 15.46
CA SER A 293 -20.87 12.11 16.78
C SER A 293 -21.55 10.75 16.88
N PRO A 294 -21.77 10.20 18.09
CA PRO A 294 -22.53 8.96 18.26
C PRO A 294 -23.91 9.02 17.58
N ALA A 295 -24.63 10.14 17.67
CA ALA A 295 -25.92 10.31 17.00
C ALA A 295 -25.82 10.13 15.48
N GLN A 296 -24.83 10.77 14.84
CA GLN A 296 -24.57 10.63 13.41
C GLN A 296 -24.17 9.19 13.02
N LEU A 297 -23.41 8.49 13.87
CA LEU A 297 -23.09 7.07 13.65
C LEU A 297 -24.35 6.19 13.72
N GLY A 298 -25.29 6.50 14.63
CA GLY A 298 -26.56 5.80 14.73
C GLY A 298 -27.46 6.00 13.52
N GLU A 299 -27.56 7.24 13.04
CA GLU A 299 -28.28 7.58 11.80
C GLU A 299 -27.68 6.87 10.59
N LEU A 300 -26.35 6.90 10.47
CA LEU A 300 -25.64 6.23 9.38
C LEU A 300 -25.87 4.71 9.42
N ALA A 301 -25.74 4.10 10.60
CA ALA A 301 -26.02 2.67 10.78
C ALA A 301 -27.47 2.32 10.41
N GLY A 302 -28.44 3.14 10.85
CA GLY A 302 -29.85 2.96 10.51
C GLY A 302 -30.12 3.07 9.01
N HIS A 303 -29.51 4.04 8.33
CA HIS A 303 -29.61 4.24 6.88
C HIS A 303 -29.18 3.00 6.09
N TYR A 304 -28.10 2.34 6.52
CA TYR A 304 -27.60 1.12 5.88
C TYR A 304 -28.17 -0.18 6.46
N GLY A 305 -29.15 -0.11 7.35
CA GLY A 305 -29.77 -1.29 7.97
C GLY A 305 -28.85 -2.09 8.90
N VAL A 306 -27.79 -1.47 9.43
CA VAL A 306 -26.84 -2.08 10.36
C VAL A 306 -27.49 -2.24 11.73
N ARG A 307 -27.50 -3.48 12.25
CA ARG A 307 -28.06 -3.78 13.57
C ARG A 307 -27.07 -3.46 14.68
N LEU A 308 -27.50 -2.65 15.64
CA LEU A 308 -26.70 -2.18 16.77
C LEU A 308 -27.02 -2.99 18.04
N GLY A 309 -26.76 -4.30 18.05
CA GLY A 309 -27.15 -5.18 19.17
C GLY A 309 -26.44 -4.94 20.51
N GLY A 310 -25.62 -3.90 20.65
CA GLY A 310 -24.97 -3.47 21.89
C GLY A 310 -24.92 -1.95 22.11
N GLY A 311 -25.63 -1.17 21.30
CA GLY A 311 -25.54 0.31 21.31
C GLY A 311 -24.32 0.85 20.56
N LEU A 312 -24.15 2.17 20.58
CA LEU A 312 -23.04 2.87 19.94
C LEU A 312 -21.88 3.05 20.92
N PRO A 313 -20.62 2.99 20.48
CA PRO A 313 -19.51 3.31 21.34
C PRO A 313 -19.53 4.78 21.74
N GLU A 314 -19.11 5.06 22.98
CA GLU A 314 -19.06 6.43 23.53
C GLU A 314 -18.04 7.32 22.79
N ALA A 315 -16.99 6.71 22.22
CA ALA A 315 -15.99 7.39 21.41
C ALA A 315 -15.42 6.46 20.33
N MET A 316 -14.97 7.05 19.21
CA MET A 316 -14.17 6.33 18.22
C MET A 316 -12.79 6.02 18.80
N GLY A 317 -12.35 4.76 18.66
CA GLY A 317 -11.00 4.36 19.02
C GLY A 317 -9.95 4.98 18.08
N PRO A 318 -8.64 4.82 18.39
CA PRO A 318 -7.57 5.36 17.56
C PRO A 318 -7.55 4.81 16.13
N HIS A 319 -8.20 3.67 15.89
CA HIS A 319 -8.30 3.02 14.58
C HIS A 319 -9.67 3.15 13.92
N GLY A 320 -10.64 3.80 14.57
CA GLY A 320 -12.01 3.90 14.10
C GLY A 320 -13.02 3.09 14.92
N VAL A 321 -14.12 2.71 14.27
CA VAL A 321 -15.22 1.93 14.85
C VAL A 321 -15.78 0.96 13.81
N VAL A 322 -16.15 -0.24 14.25
CA VAL A 322 -16.91 -1.22 13.46
C VAL A 322 -18.24 -1.51 14.15
N LEU A 323 -19.34 -1.44 13.38
CA LEU A 323 -20.71 -1.65 13.81
C LEU A 323 -21.32 -2.82 13.01
N GLY A 324 -22.19 -3.61 13.66
CA GLY A 324 -22.86 -4.74 13.01
C GLY A 324 -22.04 -6.02 12.89
N ALA A 325 -20.85 -6.08 13.50
CA ALA A 325 -20.07 -7.31 13.58
C ALA A 325 -20.89 -8.43 14.24
N ASP A 326 -20.88 -9.63 13.65
CA ASP A 326 -21.52 -10.86 14.16
C ASP A 326 -23.06 -10.83 14.27
N GLN A 327 -23.74 -9.84 13.66
CA GLN A 327 -25.20 -9.64 13.78
C GLN A 327 -26.02 -10.19 12.62
N GLY A 328 -25.37 -10.74 11.58
CA GLY A 328 -26.00 -11.19 10.33
C GLY A 328 -26.67 -10.05 9.58
N GLY A 329 -26.01 -9.50 8.55
CA GLY A 329 -26.47 -8.34 7.78
C GLY A 329 -25.31 -7.38 7.46
N PRO A 330 -25.62 -6.14 7.05
CA PRO A 330 -24.59 -5.18 6.69
C PRO A 330 -23.69 -4.81 7.88
N ARG A 331 -22.41 -4.61 7.60
CA ARG A 331 -21.37 -4.13 8.53
C ARG A 331 -20.92 -2.74 8.11
N LEU A 332 -20.88 -1.80 9.05
CA LEU A 332 -20.34 -0.46 8.82
C LEU A 332 -19.04 -0.29 9.60
N SER A 333 -17.99 0.13 8.92
CA SER A 333 -16.76 0.59 9.57
C SER A 333 -16.52 2.06 9.24
N VAL A 334 -15.99 2.81 10.21
CA VAL A 334 -15.58 4.21 10.03
C VAL A 334 -14.17 4.34 10.58
N ASP A 335 -13.21 4.65 9.72
CA ASP A 335 -11.81 4.81 10.11
C ASP A 335 -11.55 6.17 10.81
N HIS A 336 -10.34 6.34 11.36
CA HIS A 336 -9.94 7.58 12.03
C HIS A 336 -9.89 8.82 11.09
N ARG A 337 -9.91 8.62 9.77
CA ARG A 337 -9.97 9.68 8.75
C ARG A 337 -11.42 10.05 8.41
N GLY A 338 -12.40 9.32 8.93
CA GLY A 338 -13.82 9.49 8.65
C GLY A 338 -14.30 8.76 7.39
N VAL A 339 -13.45 7.91 6.80
CA VAL A 339 -13.83 7.08 5.65
C VAL A 339 -14.77 5.99 6.13
N ARG A 340 -15.90 5.84 5.44
CA ARG A 340 -16.96 4.89 5.77
C ARG A 340 -16.86 3.72 4.81
N GLU A 341 -16.95 2.50 5.32
CA GLU A 341 -17.06 1.31 4.49
C GLU A 341 -18.23 0.46 4.97
N ILE A 342 -19.15 0.18 4.06
CA ILE A 342 -20.34 -0.62 4.28
C ILE A 342 -20.18 -1.92 3.49
N THR A 343 -20.11 -3.04 4.19
CA THR A 343 -20.11 -4.38 3.60
C THR A 343 -21.53 -4.96 3.70
N PHE A 344 -22.18 -5.22 2.57
CA PHE A 344 -23.53 -5.79 2.49
C PHE A 344 -23.53 -7.31 2.40
N ALA A 345 -22.55 -7.85 1.68
CA ALA A 345 -22.42 -9.28 1.41
C ALA A 345 -20.97 -9.65 1.12
N GLU A 346 -20.65 -10.93 1.28
CA GLU A 346 -19.43 -11.51 0.72
C GLU A 346 -19.58 -11.65 -0.79
N ALA A 347 -18.52 -11.35 -1.53
CA ALA A 347 -18.53 -11.49 -2.98
C ALA A 347 -18.71 -12.95 -3.42
N ASP A 348 -19.59 -13.17 -4.40
CA ASP A 348 -19.78 -14.48 -5.01
C ASP A 348 -18.47 -14.99 -5.63
N GLY A 349 -17.94 -16.07 -5.07
CA GLY A 349 -16.75 -16.77 -5.56
C GLY A 349 -17.05 -17.89 -6.56
N SER A 350 -18.32 -18.09 -6.95
CA SER A 350 -18.76 -19.22 -7.77
C SER A 350 -18.39 -19.12 -9.26
N GLY A 351 -17.84 -17.97 -9.68
CA GLY A 351 -17.20 -17.83 -10.99
C GLY A 351 -18.15 -17.52 -12.13
N ARG A 352 -19.17 -16.69 -11.90
CA ARG A 352 -19.93 -16.02 -12.96
C ARG A 352 -19.05 -14.97 -13.64
N ASP A 353 -19.31 -14.71 -14.91
CA ASP A 353 -18.63 -13.65 -15.66
C ASP A 353 -18.91 -12.29 -15.00
N ALA A 354 -17.88 -11.46 -14.88
CA ALA A 354 -18.06 -10.10 -14.38
C ALA A 354 -19.00 -9.30 -15.30
N PRO A 355 -19.80 -8.39 -14.73
CA PRO A 355 -20.59 -7.47 -15.53
C PRO A 355 -19.67 -6.65 -16.44
N SER A 356 -20.18 -6.27 -17.61
CA SER A 356 -19.45 -5.34 -18.48
C SER A 356 -19.18 -4.02 -17.74
N ALA A 357 -18.13 -3.29 -18.11
CA ALA A 357 -17.82 -2.01 -17.46
C ALA A 357 -19.02 -1.03 -17.48
N ALA A 358 -19.77 -0.98 -18.58
CA ALA A 358 -20.96 -0.13 -18.69
C ALA A 358 -22.10 -0.59 -17.75
N GLU A 359 -22.31 -1.89 -17.63
CA GLU A 359 -23.30 -2.44 -16.71
C GLU A 359 -22.91 -2.24 -15.24
N ALA A 360 -21.63 -2.45 -14.90
CA ALA A 360 -21.09 -2.19 -13.58
C ALA A 360 -21.28 -0.71 -13.20
N VAL A 361 -20.99 0.22 -14.12
CA VAL A 361 -21.20 1.66 -13.89
C VAL A 361 -22.67 1.96 -13.63
N ARG A 362 -23.60 1.37 -14.38
CA ARG A 362 -25.04 1.55 -14.15
C ARG A 362 -25.47 1.02 -12.77
N ILE A 363 -25.07 -0.19 -12.40
CA ILE A 363 -25.36 -0.76 -11.07
C ILE A 363 -24.79 0.13 -9.96
N ALA A 364 -23.58 0.66 -10.16
CA ALA A 364 -22.93 1.53 -9.19
C ALA A 364 -23.64 2.90 -9.08
N GLN A 365 -24.13 3.44 -10.19
CA GLN A 365 -24.94 4.67 -10.20
C GLN A 365 -26.25 4.47 -9.45
N ASP A 366 -26.96 3.37 -9.73
CA ASP A 366 -28.19 3.00 -9.02
C ASP A 366 -27.94 2.92 -7.50
N ALA A 367 -26.78 2.38 -7.08
CA ALA A 367 -26.38 2.33 -5.68
C ALA A 367 -26.08 3.71 -5.08
N VAL A 368 -25.34 4.57 -5.80
CA VAL A 368 -25.05 5.95 -5.39
C VAL A 368 -26.34 6.74 -5.15
N GLU A 369 -27.32 6.60 -6.04
CA GLU A 369 -28.64 7.22 -5.91
C GLU A 369 -29.45 6.62 -4.74
N THR A 370 -29.53 5.29 -4.67
CA THR A 370 -30.30 4.58 -3.63
C THR A 370 -29.84 4.91 -2.22
N PHE A 371 -28.53 5.06 -2.03
CA PHE A 371 -27.94 5.35 -0.73
C PHE A 371 -27.69 6.85 -0.48
N GLY A 372 -28.08 7.75 -1.40
CA GLY A 372 -27.93 9.20 -1.24
C GLY A 372 -26.48 9.66 -1.12
N LEU A 373 -25.54 8.94 -1.77
CA LEU A 373 -24.09 9.22 -1.62
C LEU A 373 -23.67 10.54 -2.29
N ALA A 374 -24.50 11.06 -3.20
CA ALA A 374 -24.30 12.33 -3.89
C ALA A 374 -25.14 13.48 -3.29
N ASP A 375 -25.89 13.26 -2.19
CA ASP A 375 -26.85 14.26 -1.68
C ASP A 375 -26.18 15.56 -1.19
N ARG A 376 -24.90 15.47 -0.78
CA ARG A 376 -24.14 16.57 -0.18
C ARG A 376 -22.82 16.88 -0.88
N VAL A 377 -22.50 16.14 -1.95
CA VAL A 377 -21.24 16.25 -2.69
C VAL A 377 -21.50 16.00 -4.17
N ASP A 378 -20.80 16.73 -5.02
CA ASP A 378 -20.80 16.45 -6.45
C ASP A 378 -19.93 15.22 -6.72
N LEU A 379 -20.48 14.23 -7.43
CA LEU A 379 -19.77 13.00 -7.80
C LEU A 379 -19.76 12.80 -9.31
N VAL A 380 -18.68 12.23 -9.83
CA VAL A 380 -18.61 11.77 -11.23
C VAL A 380 -17.97 10.39 -11.31
N ALA A 381 -18.57 9.49 -12.09
CA ALA A 381 -17.95 8.20 -12.39
C ALA A 381 -16.62 8.43 -13.11
N ASP A 382 -15.54 7.87 -12.58
CA ASP A 382 -14.18 8.25 -12.96
C ASP A 382 -13.33 7.07 -13.40
N LYS A 383 -13.34 5.98 -12.62
CA LYS A 383 -12.48 4.82 -12.85
C LYS A 383 -13.21 3.50 -12.68
N VAL A 384 -12.72 2.48 -13.36
CA VAL A 384 -13.07 1.07 -13.13
C VAL A 384 -11.79 0.28 -12.91
N ARG A 385 -11.84 -0.66 -11.97
CA ARG A 385 -10.80 -1.67 -11.76
C ARG A 385 -11.44 -3.02 -11.42
N HIS A 386 -10.67 -4.08 -11.48
CA HIS A 386 -11.11 -5.42 -11.12
C HIS A 386 -10.26 -5.99 -10.00
N GLN A 387 -10.91 -6.77 -9.15
CA GLN A 387 -10.24 -7.75 -8.32
C GLN A 387 -10.23 -9.08 -9.04
N TYR A 388 -9.04 -9.56 -9.38
CA TYR A 388 -8.86 -10.88 -9.94
C TYR A 388 -8.45 -11.89 -8.88
N HIS A 389 -8.68 -13.16 -9.18
CA HIS A 389 -8.13 -14.27 -8.45
C HIS A 389 -7.89 -15.47 -9.37
N ALA A 390 -6.94 -16.30 -8.98
CA ALA A 390 -6.62 -17.56 -9.65
C ALA A 390 -5.92 -18.48 -8.66
N GLY A 391 -5.50 -19.64 -9.14
CA GLY A 391 -4.77 -20.58 -8.32
C GLY A 391 -4.32 -21.80 -9.08
N GLY A 392 -3.51 -22.65 -8.47
CA GLY A 392 -3.07 -23.89 -9.11
C GLY A 392 -2.13 -24.73 -8.27
N THR A 393 -1.58 -25.73 -8.95
CA THR A 393 -0.44 -26.54 -8.52
C THR A 393 0.75 -26.25 -9.46
N PRO A 394 1.95 -26.77 -9.17
CA PRO A 394 3.09 -26.65 -10.10
C PRO A 394 2.82 -27.19 -11.51
N GLU A 395 1.88 -28.13 -11.65
CA GLU A 395 1.54 -28.78 -12.92
C GLU A 395 0.39 -28.09 -13.67
N GLU A 396 -0.56 -27.46 -12.94
CA GLU A 396 -1.77 -26.90 -13.51
C GLU A 396 -2.15 -25.56 -12.87
N ILE A 397 -2.28 -24.52 -13.69
CA ILE A 397 -2.72 -23.19 -13.28
C ILE A 397 -4.12 -22.96 -13.83
N ALA A 398 -5.06 -22.63 -12.95
CA ALA A 398 -6.42 -22.26 -13.33
C ALA A 398 -6.44 -20.87 -13.96
N GLU A 399 -7.32 -20.70 -14.95
CA GLU A 399 -7.53 -19.40 -15.62
C GLU A 399 -7.97 -18.31 -14.63
N PRO A 400 -7.38 -17.10 -14.72
CA PRO A 400 -7.81 -15.93 -13.97
C PRO A 400 -9.30 -15.63 -14.09
N ARG A 401 -9.92 -15.26 -12.97
CA ARG A 401 -11.32 -14.81 -12.94
C ARG A 401 -11.45 -13.49 -12.18
N VAL A 402 -12.43 -12.69 -12.56
CA VAL A 402 -12.81 -11.49 -11.82
C VAL A 402 -13.70 -11.92 -10.66
N ARG A 403 -13.31 -11.54 -9.44
CA ARG A 403 -14.11 -11.68 -8.22
C ARG A 403 -15.08 -10.50 -8.08
N GLU A 404 -14.55 -9.29 -8.24
CA GLU A 404 -15.31 -8.04 -8.09
C GLU A 404 -14.87 -7.01 -9.13
N THR A 405 -15.83 -6.24 -9.64
CA THR A 405 -15.61 -5.00 -10.38
C THR A 405 -15.81 -3.84 -9.43
N HIS A 406 -14.84 -2.94 -9.36
CA HIS A 406 -14.92 -1.73 -8.54
C HIS A 406 -15.13 -0.52 -9.44
N VAL A 407 -16.25 0.19 -9.24
CA VAL A 407 -16.53 1.47 -9.89
C VAL A 407 -16.24 2.58 -8.91
N VAL A 408 -15.43 3.55 -9.33
CA VAL A 408 -14.98 4.68 -8.50
C VAL A 408 -15.62 5.96 -9.02
N PHE A 409 -16.30 6.67 -8.14
CA PHE A 409 -16.79 8.02 -8.34
C PHE A 409 -15.87 8.99 -7.61
N THR A 410 -15.44 10.03 -8.30
CA THR A 410 -14.56 11.06 -7.74
C THR A 410 -15.39 12.28 -7.35
N GLN A 411 -15.16 12.78 -6.15
CA GLN A 411 -15.74 14.00 -5.65
C GLN A 411 -15.24 15.20 -6.44
N LEU A 412 -16.15 16.10 -6.80
CA LEU A 412 -15.82 17.40 -7.38
C LEU A 412 -15.94 18.50 -6.32
N VAL A 413 -15.03 19.46 -6.41
CA VAL A 413 -15.06 20.73 -5.69
C VAL A 413 -14.94 21.83 -6.74
N ASP A 414 -15.96 22.68 -6.86
CA ASP A 414 -16.03 23.71 -7.91
C ASP A 414 -15.79 23.12 -9.32
N GLY A 415 -16.41 21.97 -9.60
CA GLY A 415 -16.28 21.24 -10.86
C GLY A 415 -14.91 20.62 -11.14
N ARG A 416 -14.02 20.54 -10.14
CA ARG A 416 -12.67 19.94 -10.24
C ARG A 416 -12.52 18.73 -9.32
N PRO A 417 -11.87 17.65 -9.76
CA PRO A 417 -11.77 16.42 -8.97
C PRO A 417 -10.94 16.63 -7.71
N VAL A 418 -11.27 15.88 -6.65
CA VAL A 418 -10.31 15.57 -5.60
C VAL A 418 -9.29 14.59 -6.17
N VAL A 419 -7.99 14.88 -5.98
CA VAL A 419 -6.89 14.12 -6.59
C VAL A 419 -6.00 13.38 -5.57
N THR A 420 -6.41 13.35 -4.31
CA THR A 420 -5.74 12.60 -3.26
C THR A 420 -6.27 11.17 -3.21
N PRO A 421 -5.46 10.12 -3.51
CA PRO A 421 -5.90 8.73 -3.43
C PRO A 421 -6.49 8.39 -2.06
N GLY A 422 -7.54 7.56 -2.07
CA GLY A 422 -8.27 7.14 -0.87
C GLY A 422 -9.06 8.24 -0.15
N LEU A 423 -9.16 9.46 -0.71
CA LEU A 423 -9.99 10.56 -0.19
C LEU A 423 -10.79 11.21 -1.33
N GLY A 424 -11.99 11.69 -1.02
CA GLY A 424 -12.86 12.32 -2.01
C GLY A 424 -13.31 11.34 -3.09
N GLU A 425 -13.56 10.09 -2.73
CA GLU A 425 -14.07 9.07 -3.64
C GLU A 425 -15.18 8.23 -3.00
N VAL A 426 -16.10 7.76 -3.84
CA VAL A 426 -17.02 6.67 -3.52
C VAL A 426 -16.62 5.48 -4.38
N ARG A 427 -16.38 4.33 -3.77
CA ARG A 427 -16.06 3.08 -4.47
C ARG A 427 -17.15 2.06 -4.22
N VAL A 428 -17.79 1.60 -5.29
CA VAL A 428 -18.81 0.56 -5.25
C VAL A 428 -18.21 -0.74 -5.79
N SER A 429 -18.23 -1.78 -4.96
CA SER A 429 -17.80 -3.14 -5.33
C SER A 429 -18.99 -3.98 -5.76
N ILE A 430 -18.86 -4.64 -6.91
CA ILE A 430 -19.91 -5.42 -7.56
C ILE A 430 -19.35 -6.80 -7.89
N ASP A 431 -20.01 -7.87 -7.46
CA ASP A 431 -19.59 -9.24 -7.78
C ASP A 431 -20.02 -9.68 -9.19
N GLY A 432 -19.61 -10.89 -9.61
CA GLY A 432 -20.00 -11.48 -10.90
C GLY A 432 -21.50 -11.75 -11.06
N GLY A 433 -22.29 -11.66 -9.99
CA GLY A 433 -23.75 -11.73 -10.03
C GLY A 433 -24.42 -10.37 -10.28
N GLY A 434 -23.66 -9.28 -10.30
CA GLY A 434 -24.19 -7.91 -10.31
C GLY A 434 -24.63 -7.41 -8.94
N THR A 435 -24.27 -8.10 -7.85
CA THR A 435 -24.62 -7.72 -6.48
C THR A 435 -23.63 -6.69 -5.96
N VAL A 436 -24.13 -5.60 -5.38
CA VAL A 436 -23.28 -4.65 -4.64
C VAL A 436 -22.86 -5.29 -3.32
N THR A 437 -21.57 -5.57 -3.19
CA THR A 437 -20.99 -6.24 -2.01
C THR A 437 -20.50 -5.25 -0.97
N THR A 438 -19.88 -4.15 -1.42
CA THR A 438 -19.26 -3.16 -0.55
C THR A 438 -19.39 -1.75 -1.15
N ILE A 439 -19.60 -0.76 -0.29
CA ILE A 439 -19.48 0.67 -0.63
C ILE A 439 -18.43 1.29 0.31
N VAL A 440 -17.42 1.95 -0.24
CA VAL A 440 -16.51 2.82 0.50
C VAL A 440 -16.84 4.27 0.14
N ASP A 441 -17.15 5.09 1.13
CA ASP A 441 -17.40 6.53 1.01
C ASP A 441 -16.30 7.29 1.77
N ALA A 442 -15.39 7.90 1.03
CA ALA A 442 -14.32 8.76 1.51
C ALA A 442 -14.58 10.25 1.19
N THR A 443 -15.82 10.61 0.86
CA THR A 443 -16.19 11.98 0.49
C THR A 443 -16.39 12.86 1.72
N ARG A 444 -16.24 14.17 1.53
CA ARG A 444 -16.48 15.16 2.59
C ARG A 444 -17.15 16.39 2.01
N GLU A 445 -18.18 16.89 2.66
CA GLU A 445 -18.83 18.14 2.28
C GLU A 445 -17.86 19.32 2.38
N VAL A 446 -18.01 20.29 1.49
CA VAL A 446 -17.24 21.55 1.49
C VAL A 446 -18.00 22.59 2.31
N ASP A 447 -17.47 22.95 3.47
CA ASP A 447 -18.04 23.98 4.35
C ASP A 447 -17.88 25.38 3.76
N ARG A 448 -16.73 25.63 3.13
CA ARG A 448 -16.37 26.96 2.61
C ARG A 448 -15.34 26.87 1.48
N LEU A 449 -15.51 27.74 0.48
CA LEU A 449 -14.47 28.08 -0.48
C LEU A 449 -13.94 29.49 -0.18
N THR A 450 -12.62 29.65 -0.19
CA THR A 450 -11.93 30.92 0.05
C THR A 450 -10.97 31.25 -1.08
N ALA A 451 -10.99 32.50 -1.54
CA ALA A 451 -10.00 33.00 -2.49
C ALA A 451 -8.62 33.06 -1.82
N GLY A 452 -7.63 32.40 -2.41
CA GLY A 452 -6.22 32.44 -2.00
C GLY A 452 -5.83 31.49 -0.86
N ALA A 453 -4.61 30.95 -0.94
CA ALA A 453 -3.96 30.22 0.15
C ALA A 453 -3.56 31.18 1.29
N PRO A 454 -3.48 30.73 2.57
CA PRO A 454 -2.75 31.49 3.58
C PRO A 454 -1.31 31.69 3.10
N ALA A 455 -0.87 32.95 3.05
CA ALA A 455 0.47 33.30 2.62
C ALA A 455 1.52 32.63 3.53
N ALA A 456 2.39 31.80 2.96
CA ALA A 456 3.70 31.59 3.57
C ALA A 456 4.39 32.96 3.64
N PRO A 457 5.11 33.29 4.74
CA PRO A 457 5.81 34.56 4.82
C PRO A 457 6.73 34.72 3.60
N PRO A 458 6.72 35.88 2.93
CA PRO A 458 7.41 36.03 1.66
C PRO A 458 8.92 35.85 1.86
N SER A 459 9.48 34.81 1.25
CA SER A 459 10.87 34.85 0.87
C SER A 459 10.99 35.89 -0.25
N ALA A 460 11.58 37.04 0.05
CA ALA A 460 11.83 38.08 -0.94
C ALA A 460 12.75 37.52 -2.04
N ARG A 461 12.18 37.13 -3.19
CA ARG A 461 12.76 37.26 -4.54
C ARG A 461 11.84 36.64 -5.61
N GLU A 462 11.64 37.44 -6.65
CA GLU A 462 10.94 37.20 -7.94
C GLU A 462 9.41 37.10 -7.92
N PRO A 463 8.72 37.76 -8.87
CA PRO A 463 7.30 37.53 -9.11
C PRO A 463 7.15 36.08 -9.56
N VAL A 464 6.43 35.28 -8.77
CA VAL A 464 6.09 33.91 -9.15
C VAL A 464 5.14 34.01 -10.35
N ARG A 465 5.67 33.76 -11.56
CA ARG A 465 4.83 33.59 -12.75
C ARG A 465 3.92 32.38 -12.52
N GLU A 466 2.61 32.59 -12.63
CA GLU A 466 1.66 31.46 -12.62
C GLU A 466 1.95 30.53 -13.80
N PRO A 467 2.00 29.21 -13.58
CA PRO A 467 2.24 28.26 -14.65
C PRO A 467 1.09 28.33 -15.66
N SER A 468 1.43 28.26 -16.95
CA SER A 468 0.44 28.24 -18.03
C SER A 468 0.11 26.82 -18.51
N THR A 469 0.92 25.83 -18.15
CA THR A 469 0.72 24.41 -18.47
C THR A 469 0.96 23.52 -17.25
N VAL A 470 0.45 22.29 -17.32
CA VAL A 470 0.71 21.22 -16.33
C VAL A 470 2.21 20.97 -16.17
N ASP A 471 2.96 20.93 -17.28
CA ASP A 471 4.39 20.64 -17.25
C ASP A 471 5.18 21.78 -16.58
N GLU A 472 4.83 23.04 -16.87
CA GLU A 472 5.42 24.20 -16.19
C GLU A 472 5.14 24.17 -14.68
N ALA A 473 3.94 23.73 -14.26
CA ALA A 473 3.59 23.60 -12.85
C ALA A 473 4.42 22.51 -12.13
N LEU A 474 4.76 21.43 -12.82
CA LEU A 474 5.46 20.27 -12.25
C LEU A 474 7.00 20.35 -12.37
N ASP A 475 7.55 21.18 -13.25
CA ASP A 475 9.00 21.23 -13.52
C ASP A 475 9.83 21.39 -12.24
N ALA A 476 9.48 22.32 -11.35
CA ALA A 476 10.21 22.52 -10.10
C ALA A 476 10.17 21.28 -9.18
N ARG A 477 9.11 20.47 -9.22
CA ARG A 477 9.00 19.21 -8.46
C ARG A 477 9.85 18.12 -9.10
N LEU A 478 9.78 17.97 -10.42
CA LEU A 478 10.60 17.02 -11.18
C LEU A 478 12.10 17.32 -11.01
N GLN A 479 12.51 18.58 -11.16
CA GLN A 479 13.90 19.01 -10.97
C GLN A 479 14.40 18.77 -9.54
N ARG A 480 13.55 18.95 -8.52
CA ARG A 480 13.89 18.58 -7.14
C ARG A 480 14.07 17.08 -6.97
N LEU A 481 13.18 16.27 -7.55
CA LEU A 481 13.30 14.82 -7.56
C LEU A 481 14.63 14.41 -8.21
N LEU A 482 14.92 14.87 -9.43
CA LEU A 482 16.13 14.52 -10.16
C LEU A 482 17.41 14.92 -9.42
N ARG A 483 17.46 16.12 -8.82
CA ARG A 483 18.60 16.54 -7.99
C ARG A 483 18.79 15.66 -6.76
N ARG A 484 17.71 15.25 -6.10
CA ARG A 484 17.77 14.33 -4.95
C ARG A 484 18.32 12.98 -5.39
N LEU A 485 17.77 12.38 -6.44
CA LEU A 485 18.23 11.08 -6.93
C LEU A 485 19.69 11.14 -7.39
N SER A 486 20.09 12.23 -8.07
CA SER A 486 21.47 12.45 -8.51
C SER A 486 22.46 12.63 -7.35
N ALA A 487 21.99 13.06 -6.17
CA ALA A 487 22.85 13.21 -5.00
C ALA A 487 23.32 11.87 -4.43
N GLY A 488 22.56 10.79 -4.66
CA GLY A 488 22.96 9.40 -4.37
C GLY A 488 24.00 8.82 -5.35
N GLY A 489 24.57 9.65 -6.23
CA GLY A 489 25.66 9.24 -7.12
C GLY A 489 25.23 8.62 -8.45
N ARG A 490 23.92 8.49 -8.70
CA ARG A 490 23.36 8.06 -9.99
C ARG A 490 22.34 9.07 -10.53
N VAL A 491 22.57 9.53 -11.76
CA VAL A 491 21.55 10.27 -12.52
C VAL A 491 20.62 9.23 -13.17
N PRO A 492 19.29 9.31 -12.98
CA PRO A 492 18.37 8.41 -13.66
C PRO A 492 18.54 8.47 -15.18
N ALA A 493 18.63 7.31 -15.84
CA ALA A 493 18.77 7.27 -17.30
C ALA A 493 17.46 7.66 -17.99
N GLU A 494 16.33 7.41 -17.33
CA GLU A 494 15.01 7.65 -17.88
C GLU A 494 13.99 8.00 -16.80
N VAL A 495 13.06 8.89 -17.15
CA VAL A 495 11.84 9.19 -16.39
C VAL A 495 10.67 9.15 -17.36
N ARG A 496 9.66 8.33 -17.03
CA ARG A 496 8.44 8.17 -17.83
C ARG A 496 7.23 8.61 -17.04
N GLU A 497 6.27 9.24 -17.71
CA GLU A 497 4.97 9.48 -17.10
C GLU A 497 4.19 8.17 -17.03
N VAL A 498 3.56 7.90 -15.88
CA VAL A 498 2.64 6.79 -15.76
C VAL A 498 1.34 7.17 -16.50
N PRO A 499 0.84 6.35 -17.44
CA PRO A 499 -0.39 6.64 -18.17
C PRO A 499 -1.56 6.95 -17.22
N ASP A 500 -2.42 7.87 -17.63
CA ASP A 500 -3.63 8.29 -16.90
C ASP A 500 -3.39 8.80 -15.46
N SER A 501 -2.15 9.15 -15.08
CA SER A 501 -1.81 9.61 -13.73
C SER A 501 -1.81 11.13 -13.54
N THR A 502 -1.85 11.89 -14.64
CA THR A 502 -1.86 13.35 -14.58
C THR A 502 -3.27 13.84 -14.22
N ALA A 503 -3.38 14.69 -13.19
CA ALA A 503 -4.63 15.28 -12.76
C ALA A 503 -4.45 16.73 -12.28
N VAL A 504 -5.47 17.56 -12.52
CA VAL A 504 -5.58 18.92 -11.98
C VAL A 504 -6.83 18.99 -11.12
N GLY A 505 -6.69 19.32 -9.84
CA GLY A 505 -7.80 19.27 -8.90
C GLY A 505 -7.43 19.67 -7.48
N TYR A 506 -8.13 19.16 -6.48
CA TYR A 506 -7.90 19.48 -5.07
C TYR A 506 -7.14 18.36 -4.35
N ALA A 507 -5.99 18.69 -3.77
CA ALA A 507 -5.30 17.82 -2.82
C ALA A 507 -5.79 18.11 -1.40
N LEU A 508 -6.24 17.06 -0.71
CA LEU A 508 -6.74 17.12 0.66
C LEU A 508 -5.62 16.87 1.67
N ARG A 509 -5.47 17.80 2.63
CA ARG A 509 -4.56 17.70 3.78
C ARG A 509 -5.32 18.11 5.04
N GLY A 510 -5.59 17.14 5.92
CA GLY A 510 -6.46 17.40 7.07
C GLY A 510 -7.86 17.81 6.60
N ASP A 511 -8.31 19.00 6.98
CA ASP A 511 -9.60 19.56 6.59
C ASP A 511 -9.50 20.54 5.42
N ASP A 512 -8.31 20.75 4.87
CA ASP A 512 -8.05 21.73 3.83
C ASP A 512 -7.86 21.04 2.47
N GLY A 513 -8.47 21.61 1.43
CA GLY A 513 -8.26 21.29 0.02
C GLY A 513 -7.51 22.41 -0.67
N THR A 514 -6.36 22.10 -1.27
CA THR A 514 -5.59 23.07 -2.05
C THR A 514 -5.58 22.65 -3.52
N PRO A 515 -5.87 23.56 -4.46
CA PRO A 515 -5.71 23.31 -5.88
C PRO A 515 -4.28 22.86 -6.19
N CYS A 516 -4.12 21.82 -6.98
CA CYS A 516 -2.81 21.31 -7.36
C CYS A 516 -2.84 20.64 -8.74
N VAL A 517 -1.64 20.46 -9.26
CA VAL A 517 -1.33 19.52 -10.34
C VAL A 517 -0.63 18.33 -9.72
N ARG A 518 -1.07 17.12 -10.07
CA ARG A 518 -0.47 15.86 -9.64
C ARG A 518 -0.15 14.99 -10.85
N ARG A 519 0.97 14.28 -10.81
CA ARG A 519 1.38 13.30 -11.83
C ARG A 519 2.23 12.22 -11.18
N THR A 520 2.06 10.97 -11.57
CA THR A 520 2.97 9.88 -11.17
C THR A 520 3.98 9.65 -12.28
N VAL A 521 5.26 9.56 -11.92
CA VAL A 521 6.35 9.25 -12.84
C VAL A 521 7.06 7.97 -12.40
N GLU A 522 7.50 7.17 -13.35
CA GLU A 522 8.38 6.03 -13.13
C GLU A 522 9.80 6.41 -13.49
N VAL A 523 10.76 6.04 -12.63
CA VAL A 523 12.15 6.43 -12.76
C VAL A 523 13.02 5.18 -12.81
N ASP A 524 13.94 5.13 -13.80
CA ASP A 524 14.99 4.12 -13.85
C ASP A 524 15.92 4.27 -12.64
N CYS A 525 15.97 3.21 -11.83
CA CYS A 525 16.79 3.17 -10.62
C CYS A 525 18.08 2.37 -10.83
N GLY A 526 18.28 1.77 -12.01
CA GLY A 526 19.47 0.98 -12.33
C GLY A 526 19.34 -0.51 -12.17
N GLU A 527 20.22 -1.27 -12.83
CA GLU A 527 20.26 -2.74 -12.74
C GLU A 527 18.89 -3.39 -13.03
N GLY A 528 18.10 -2.80 -13.93
CA GLY A 528 16.74 -3.27 -14.25
C GLY A 528 15.68 -2.95 -13.19
N LEU A 529 16.00 -2.09 -12.21
CA LEU A 529 15.08 -1.59 -11.19
C LEU A 529 14.36 -0.33 -11.66
N ALA A 530 13.11 -0.18 -11.26
CA ALA A 530 12.34 1.03 -11.42
C ALA A 530 11.53 1.32 -10.15
N LYS A 531 11.24 2.60 -9.91
CA LYS A 531 10.38 3.05 -8.81
C LYS A 531 9.50 4.19 -9.26
N ARG A 532 8.27 4.26 -8.73
CA ARG A 532 7.35 5.36 -9.02
C ARG A 532 7.40 6.44 -7.95
N TYR A 533 7.23 7.68 -8.40
CA TYR A 533 7.21 8.88 -7.55
C TYR A 533 6.01 9.75 -7.92
N VAL A 534 5.33 10.27 -6.90
CA VAL A 534 4.22 11.20 -7.07
C VAL A 534 4.76 12.64 -7.05
N LEU A 535 4.58 13.35 -8.15
CA LEU A 535 4.82 14.78 -8.25
C LEU A 535 3.52 15.52 -7.90
N GLU A 536 3.59 16.45 -6.94
CA GLU A 536 2.45 17.32 -6.60
C GLU A 536 2.91 18.77 -6.48
N ALA A 537 2.31 19.66 -7.26
CA ALA A 537 2.57 21.08 -7.25
C ALA A 537 1.29 21.86 -6.89
N PRO A 538 1.26 22.60 -5.76
CA PRO A 538 0.12 23.45 -5.45
C PRO A 538 0.02 24.60 -6.47
N LEU A 539 -1.19 24.88 -6.90
CA LEU A 539 -1.54 26.02 -7.73
C LEU A 539 -1.91 27.20 -6.81
N ARG A 540 -1.46 28.39 -7.16
CA ARG A 540 -1.60 29.60 -6.35
C ARG A 540 -2.48 30.62 -7.03
#